data_AF-A0A933NG95-F1
#
_entry.id   AF-A0A933NG95-F1
#
_cell.length_a   1.000
_cell.length_b   1.000
_cell.length_c   1.000
_cell.angle_alpha   90.00
_cell.angle_beta   90.00
_cell.angle_gamma   90.00
#
_symmetry.space_group_name_H-M   'P 1'
#
loop_
_entity.id
_entity.type
_entity.pdbx_description
1 polymer ?
#
loop_
_entity_poly.entity_id
_entity_poly.type
_entity_poly.pdbx_seq_one_letter_code
_entity_poly.pdbx_strand_id
1 'polypeptide(L)'
;LYVTRVNGVNRALEEVSRELDDRPDLSRFVDHPAGAFNWRPVNGTTRLSTHSYGIALDVNLRSSDYWEWKPRRRGLVTYVNRIPGELVEIFERHGFIWAGKWYHYDTMHFEYRPELLPLSGCAPGSDAGKRPASTRR
;
A
#
# COMPACT_ATOMS: atom_id res chain seq x y z
N LEU A 1 14.30 4.39 4.32
CA LEU A 1 13.44 3.51 5.15
C LEU A 1 13.99 2.10 5.08
N TYR A 2 13.89 1.31 6.16
CA TYR A 2 14.29 -0.11 6.14
C TYR A 2 13.06 -0.98 5.90
N VAL A 3 13.09 -1.77 4.83
CA VAL A 3 12.08 -2.78 4.45
C VAL A 3 12.76 -4.07 4.04
N THR A 4 12.02 -5.18 4.04
CA THR A 4 12.57 -6.48 3.63
C THR A 4 12.87 -6.54 2.14
N ARG A 5 13.78 -7.43 1.74
CA ARG A 5 14.02 -7.79 0.33
C ARG A 5 13.20 -8.99 -0.13
N VAL A 6 12.60 -9.72 0.82
CA VAL A 6 11.76 -10.88 0.53
C VAL A 6 10.57 -10.45 -0.34
N ASN A 7 10.24 -11.25 -1.36
CA ASN A 7 9.17 -10.99 -2.32
C ASN A 7 9.25 -9.63 -3.05
N GLY A 8 10.42 -8.98 -3.05
CA GLY A 8 10.63 -7.73 -3.80
C GLY A 8 10.06 -6.47 -3.16
N VAL A 9 9.69 -6.48 -1.87
CA VAL A 9 9.12 -5.32 -1.16
C VAL A 9 9.99 -4.06 -1.32
N ASN A 10 11.31 -4.18 -1.20
CA ASN A 10 12.22 -3.05 -1.39
C ASN A 10 12.15 -2.46 -2.81
N ARG A 11 12.03 -3.32 -3.84
CA ARG A 11 11.94 -2.86 -5.23
C ARG A 11 10.60 -2.17 -5.48
N ALA A 12 9.51 -2.72 -4.94
CA ALA A 12 8.20 -2.10 -5.02
C ALA A 12 8.20 -0.71 -4.34
N LEU A 13 8.82 -0.58 -3.17
CA LEU A 13 8.94 0.72 -2.50
C LEU A 13 9.83 1.71 -3.29
N GLU A 14 10.91 1.22 -3.91
CA GLU A 14 11.74 2.03 -4.80
C GLU A 14 10.95 2.53 -6.02
N GLU A 15 10.08 1.70 -6.61
CA GLU A 15 9.22 2.10 -7.73
C GLU A 15 8.17 3.15 -7.32
N VAL A 16 7.53 2.97 -6.16
CA VAL A 16 6.65 4.00 -5.58
C VAL A 16 7.41 5.31 -5.39
N SER A 17 8.64 5.26 -4.85
CA SER A 17 9.45 6.46 -4.66
C SER A 17 9.74 7.17 -5.98
N ARG A 18 10.10 6.42 -7.04
CA ARG A 18 10.35 7.01 -8.37
C ARG A 18 9.12 7.67 -8.96
N GLU A 19 7.95 7.06 -8.83
CA GLU A 19 6.71 7.67 -9.33
C GLU A 19 6.35 8.93 -8.52
N LEU A 20 6.62 8.95 -7.22
CA LEU A 20 6.38 10.11 -6.37
C LEU A 20 7.36 11.27 -6.62
N ASP A 21 8.56 11.01 -7.13
CA ASP A 21 9.54 12.05 -7.50
C ASP A 21 8.97 13.00 -8.58
N ASP A 22 8.09 12.49 -9.45
CA ASP A 22 7.40 13.26 -10.49
C ASP A 22 6.06 13.89 -10.00
N ARG A 23 5.74 13.78 -8.70
CA ARG A 23 4.47 14.22 -8.09
C ARG A 23 4.67 15.19 -6.92
N PRO A 24 5.18 16.41 -7.17
CA PRO A 24 5.42 17.39 -6.11
C PRO A 24 4.13 17.81 -5.38
N ASP A 25 2.96 17.69 -6.02
CA ASP A 25 1.65 17.91 -5.42
C ASP A 25 1.32 16.92 -4.28
N LEU A 26 1.92 15.73 -4.31
CA LEU A 26 1.74 14.70 -3.29
C LEU A 26 2.84 14.71 -2.20
N SER A 27 3.90 15.49 -2.38
CA SER A 27 5.09 15.50 -1.50
C SER A 27 4.76 15.65 -0.01
N ARG A 28 3.84 16.54 0.35
CA ARG A 28 3.42 16.82 1.74
C ARG A 28 2.83 15.62 2.50
N PHE A 29 2.46 14.57 1.78
CA PHE A 29 1.87 13.36 2.36
C PHE A 29 2.91 12.30 2.62
N VAL A 30 4.07 12.37 1.96
CA VAL A 30 5.11 11.34 2.00
C VAL A 30 6.46 11.87 2.50
N ASP A 31 6.62 13.18 2.64
CA ASP A 31 7.75 13.80 3.30
C ASP A 31 7.80 13.39 4.78
N HIS A 32 8.99 13.18 5.33
CA HIS A 32 9.17 12.80 6.73
C HIS A 32 8.28 11.59 7.14
N PRO A 33 8.41 10.44 6.45
CA PRO A 33 7.59 9.25 6.75
C PRO A 33 7.76 8.83 8.22
N ALA A 34 6.66 8.40 8.84
CA ALA A 34 6.64 8.07 10.27
C ALA A 34 7.39 6.77 10.59
N GLY A 35 7.64 5.91 9.60
CA GLY A 35 8.53 4.76 9.77
C GLY A 35 8.28 3.64 8.77
N ALA A 36 9.09 2.59 8.86
CA ALA A 36 8.89 1.33 8.15
C ALA A 36 9.19 0.18 9.12
N PHE A 37 10.37 -0.43 9.09
CA PHE A 37 10.69 -1.49 10.05
C PHE A 37 10.66 -1.03 11.51
N ASN A 38 9.90 -1.74 12.34
CA ASN A 38 9.86 -1.60 13.80
C ASN A 38 9.42 -2.93 14.43
N TRP A 39 10.30 -3.57 15.20
CA TRP A 39 10.02 -4.84 15.88
C TRP A 39 9.18 -4.60 17.13
N ARG A 40 7.87 -4.86 17.05
CA ARG A 40 6.91 -4.66 18.14
C ARG A 40 5.62 -5.46 17.92
N PRO A 41 4.90 -5.82 19.01
CA PRO A 41 3.52 -6.24 18.87
C PRO A 41 2.62 -5.09 18.40
N VAL A 42 1.46 -5.44 17.84
CA VAL A 42 0.34 -4.51 17.67
C VAL A 42 -0.17 -4.11 19.06
N ASN A 43 -0.48 -2.82 19.24
CA ASN A 43 -0.93 -2.28 20.52
C ASN A 43 -2.09 -3.11 21.09
N GLY A 44 -2.00 -3.48 22.37
CA GLY A 44 -3.03 -4.29 23.05
C GLY A 44 -3.11 -5.76 22.62
N THR A 45 -2.15 -6.29 21.86
CA THR A 45 -2.13 -7.70 21.43
C THR A 45 -0.76 -8.34 21.62
N THR A 46 -0.67 -9.67 21.48
CA THR A 46 0.60 -10.41 21.40
C THR A 46 1.07 -10.66 19.97
N ARG A 47 0.30 -10.24 18.96
CA ARG A 47 0.61 -10.45 17.55
C ARG A 47 1.60 -9.40 17.07
N LEU A 48 2.64 -9.82 16.35
CA LEU A 48 3.59 -8.88 15.73
C LEU A 48 2.90 -7.96 14.73
N SER A 49 3.34 -6.71 14.70
CA SER A 49 2.93 -5.73 13.70
C SER A 49 3.50 -6.08 12.31
N THR A 50 2.82 -5.68 11.25
CA THR A 50 3.34 -5.79 9.87
C THR A 50 4.64 -5.02 9.66
N HIS A 51 4.88 -3.96 10.44
CA HIS A 51 6.17 -3.28 10.51
C HIS A 51 7.31 -4.19 10.97
N SER A 52 7.04 -5.20 11.81
CA SER A 52 8.07 -6.13 12.30
C SER A 52 8.54 -7.11 11.24
N TYR A 53 7.75 -7.33 10.18
CA TYR A 53 8.15 -8.13 9.02
C TYR A 53 8.82 -7.28 7.92
N GLY A 54 8.90 -5.96 8.11
CA GLY A 54 9.47 -5.04 7.12
C GLY A 54 8.66 -4.94 5.84
N ILE A 55 7.35 -5.24 5.88
CA ILE A 55 6.43 -5.17 4.75
C ILE A 55 5.54 -3.92 4.78
N ALA A 56 5.64 -3.11 5.83
CA ALA A 56 4.81 -1.93 6.03
C ALA A 56 5.62 -0.65 6.12
N LEU A 57 4.98 0.46 5.75
CA LEU A 57 5.45 1.81 5.97
C LEU A 57 4.32 2.71 6.42
N ASP A 58 4.68 3.74 7.18
CA ASP A 58 3.78 4.82 7.54
C ASP A 58 4.27 6.10 6.84
N VAL A 59 3.38 6.76 6.09
CA VAL A 59 3.66 8.03 5.43
C VAL A 59 3.65 9.20 6.43
N ASN A 60 3.55 10.46 5.99
CA ASN A 60 3.66 11.62 6.87
C ASN A 60 2.52 11.68 7.91
N LEU A 61 2.86 11.45 9.17
CA LEU A 61 1.95 11.49 10.31
C LEU A 61 1.12 12.79 10.38
N ARG A 62 1.72 13.94 10.04
CA ARG A 62 1.04 15.25 10.11
C ARG A 62 -0.10 15.37 9.10
N SER A 63 -0.04 14.61 8.02
CA SER A 63 -1.02 14.57 6.94
C SER A 63 -1.98 13.39 7.03
N SER A 64 -1.92 12.61 8.12
CA SER A 64 -2.70 11.38 8.33
C SER A 64 -3.66 11.47 9.51
N ASP A 65 -4.57 10.51 9.59
CA ASP A 65 -5.63 10.39 10.57
C ASP A 65 -5.74 8.93 10.99
N TYR A 66 -5.88 8.71 12.29
CA TYR A 66 -6.02 7.39 12.89
C TYR A 66 -7.31 7.32 13.69
N TRP A 67 -8.00 6.19 13.61
CA TRP A 67 -9.32 6.02 14.22
C TRP A 67 -9.32 6.24 15.74
N GLU A 68 -8.24 5.88 16.47
CA GLU A 68 -8.16 6.09 17.92
C GLU A 68 -8.00 7.56 18.30
N TRP A 69 -7.54 8.41 17.39
CA TRP A 69 -7.42 9.85 17.65
C TRP A 69 -8.76 10.59 17.54
N LYS A 70 -9.83 9.91 17.09
CA LYS A 70 -11.13 10.52 16.90
C LYS A 70 -12.09 10.21 18.03
N PRO A 71 -12.94 11.17 18.43
CA PRO A 71 -13.98 10.92 19.41
C PRO A 71 -14.98 9.90 18.85
N ARG A 72 -15.43 8.99 19.73
CA ARG A 72 -16.53 8.09 19.42
C ARG A 72 -17.86 8.78 19.71
N ARG A 73 -18.78 8.78 18.74
CA ARG A 73 -20.16 9.28 18.94
C ARG A 73 -21.13 8.11 18.86
N ARG A 74 -21.85 7.84 19.95
CA ARG A 74 -22.76 6.68 20.08
C ARG A 74 -22.06 5.34 19.75
N GLY A 75 -20.81 5.20 20.16
CA GLY A 75 -19.99 4.02 19.87
C GLY A 75 -19.38 3.97 18.46
N LEU A 76 -19.76 4.90 17.57
CA LEU A 76 -19.28 4.94 16.19
C LEU A 76 -18.05 5.81 16.03
N VAL A 77 -17.10 5.35 15.22
CA VAL A 77 -15.91 6.08 14.81
C VAL A 77 -16.27 7.03 13.66
N THR A 78 -15.84 8.28 13.74
CA THR A 78 -15.93 9.22 12.61
C THR A 78 -14.78 8.97 11.65
N TYR A 79 -15.09 8.69 10.38
CA TYR A 79 -14.10 8.58 9.32
C TYR A 79 -13.59 9.96 8.91
N VAL A 80 -12.27 10.12 8.88
CA VAL A 80 -11.58 11.32 8.42
C VAL A 80 -10.41 10.87 7.56
N ASN A 81 -10.29 11.44 6.36
CA ASN A 81 -9.18 11.17 5.46
C ASN A 81 -8.67 12.45 4.82
N ARG A 82 -7.35 12.58 4.78
CA ARG A 82 -6.63 13.65 4.08
C ARG A 82 -5.73 13.13 2.97
N ILE A 83 -5.50 11.82 2.90
CA ILE A 83 -4.66 11.17 1.88
C ILE A 83 -5.39 11.21 0.53
N PRO A 84 -4.76 11.75 -0.53
CA PRO A 84 -5.35 11.77 -1.87
C PRO A 84 -5.52 10.37 -2.44
N GLY A 85 -6.57 10.18 -3.24
CA GLY A 85 -6.82 8.91 -3.92
C GLY A 85 -5.67 8.53 -4.85
N GLU A 86 -5.10 9.50 -5.56
CA GLU A 86 -3.97 9.29 -6.47
C GLU A 86 -2.75 8.72 -5.75
N LEU A 87 -2.50 9.15 -4.50
CA LEU A 87 -1.40 8.61 -3.70
C LEU A 87 -1.67 7.13 -3.37
N VAL A 88 -2.89 6.80 -2.97
CA VAL A 88 -3.29 5.42 -2.70
C VAL A 88 -3.13 4.54 -3.94
N GLU A 89 -3.56 5.04 -5.11
CA GLU A 89 -3.45 4.31 -6.37
C GLU A 89 -2.01 4.04 -6.79
N ILE A 90 -1.07 4.97 -6.54
CA ILE A 90 0.37 4.74 -6.76
C ILE A 90 0.84 3.54 -5.93
N PHE A 91 0.57 3.56 -4.62
CA PHE A 91 0.94 2.44 -3.74
C PHE A 91 0.30 1.12 -4.17
N GLU A 92 -0.98 1.13 -4.54
CA GLU A 92 -1.71 -0.07 -4.97
C GLU A 92 -1.20 -0.64 -6.30
N ARG A 93 -0.79 0.20 -7.26
CA ARG A 93 -0.12 -0.30 -8.49
C ARG A 93 1.13 -1.11 -8.19
N HIS A 94 1.85 -0.75 -7.13
CA HIS A 94 3.07 -1.42 -6.70
C HIS A 94 2.85 -2.45 -5.58
N GLY A 95 1.61 -2.90 -5.34
CA GLY A 95 1.33 -4.03 -4.45
C GLY A 95 1.12 -3.69 -2.98
N PHE A 96 1.06 -2.41 -2.61
CA PHE A 96 0.74 -1.98 -1.25
C PHE A 96 -0.75 -1.70 -1.09
N ILE A 97 -1.37 -2.24 -0.05
CA ILE A 97 -2.74 -1.89 0.35
C ILE A 97 -2.73 -0.76 1.39
N TRP A 98 -3.80 0.03 1.44
CA TRP A 98 -3.87 1.23 2.26
C TRP A 98 -4.88 1.16 3.41
N ALA A 99 -4.39 1.16 4.66
CA ALA A 99 -5.17 0.96 5.89
C ALA A 99 -6.28 1.99 6.15
N GLY A 100 -6.36 3.05 5.35
CA GLY A 100 -7.49 3.98 5.33
C GLY A 100 -8.82 3.37 4.85
N LYS A 101 -8.81 2.22 4.16
CA LYS A 101 -10.03 1.58 3.63
C LYS A 101 -10.91 0.87 4.68
N TRP A 102 -10.43 0.71 5.92
CA TRP A 102 -11.12 -0.05 6.97
C TRP A 102 -11.90 0.83 7.95
N TYR A 103 -12.83 0.24 8.71
CA TYR A 103 -13.59 0.98 9.73
C TYR A 103 -12.69 1.51 10.87
N HIS A 104 -11.77 0.67 11.36
CA HIS A 104 -10.68 1.08 12.25
C HIS A 104 -9.49 1.53 11.40
N TYR A 105 -9.66 2.64 10.70
CA TYR A 105 -8.72 3.15 9.71
C TYR A 105 -7.41 3.68 10.30
N ASP A 106 -6.34 3.49 9.55
CA ASP A 106 -5.04 4.09 9.80
C ASP A 106 -4.51 4.69 8.50
N THR A 107 -4.71 6.00 8.27
CA THR A 107 -4.44 6.55 6.94
C THR A 107 -2.95 6.76 6.64
N MET A 108 -2.05 6.69 7.63
CA MET A 108 -0.62 6.68 7.33
C MET A 108 -0.14 5.31 6.83
N HIS A 109 -0.84 4.23 7.19
CA HIS A 109 -0.29 2.90 7.07
C HIS A 109 -0.55 2.26 5.69
N PHE A 110 0.53 1.81 5.08
CA PHE A 110 0.55 1.01 3.85
C PHE A 110 1.31 -0.29 4.10
N GLU A 111 0.77 -1.41 3.64
CA GLU A 111 1.42 -2.72 3.76
C GLU A 111 1.46 -3.47 2.43
N TYR A 112 2.59 -4.09 2.12
CA TYR A 112 2.80 -4.84 0.89
C TYR A 112 2.06 -6.18 0.95
N ARG A 113 0.94 -6.26 0.23
CA ARG A 113 0.03 -7.42 0.16
C ARG A 113 -0.54 -7.53 -1.27
N PRO A 114 0.32 -7.73 -2.28
CA PRO A 114 -0.10 -7.75 -3.68
C PRO A 114 -1.18 -8.80 -3.97
N GLU A 115 -1.25 -9.86 -3.16
CA GLU A 115 -2.27 -10.90 -3.27
C GLU A 115 -3.69 -10.45 -2.93
N LEU A 116 -3.85 -9.27 -2.30
CA LEU A 116 -5.15 -8.69 -1.96
C LEU A 116 -5.63 -7.67 -3.01
N LEU A 117 -4.80 -7.37 -4.00
CA LEU A 117 -5.12 -6.45 -5.07
C LEU A 117 -5.59 -7.23 -6.31
N PRO A 118 -6.43 -6.63 -7.17
CA PRO A 118 -6.78 -7.23 -8.44
C PRO A 118 -5.50 -7.57 -9.21
N LEU A 119 -5.47 -8.72 -9.89
CA LEU A 119 -4.37 -9.10 -10.77
C LEU A 119 -4.22 -8.07 -11.90
N SER A 120 -3.41 -7.06 -11.68
CA SER A 120 -2.98 -6.11 -12.71
C SER A 120 -1.95 -6.83 -13.59
N GLY A 121 -2.39 -7.69 -14.51
CA GLY A 121 -1.42 -8.48 -15.28
C GLY A 121 -1.90 -9.51 -16.31
N CYS A 122 -3.16 -9.51 -16.75
CA CYS A 122 -3.46 -10.11 -18.05
C CYS A 122 -3.49 -9.00 -19.11
N ALA A 123 -2.31 -8.61 -19.60
CA ALA A 123 -2.25 -7.99 -20.92
C ALA A 123 -2.68 -9.08 -21.92
N PRO A 124 -3.65 -8.84 -22.82
CA PRO A 124 -3.96 -9.81 -23.87
C PRO A 124 -2.69 -10.07 -24.67
N GLY A 125 -2.25 -11.33 -24.63
CA GLY A 125 -0.95 -11.74 -25.15
C GLY A 125 -0.71 -11.29 -26.59
N SER A 126 0.44 -10.68 -26.80
CA SER A 126 1.12 -10.65 -28.08
C SER A 126 1.65 -12.06 -28.40
N ASP A 127 0.76 -13.00 -28.71
CA ASP A 127 1.13 -14.21 -29.45
C ASP A 127 -0.08 -14.79 -30.19
N ALA A 128 -0.45 -14.14 -31.31
CA ALA A 128 -1.29 -14.78 -32.33
C ALA A 128 -0.40 -15.75 -33.13
N GLY A 129 0.00 -16.85 -32.48
CA GLY A 129 0.61 -17.99 -33.13
C GLY A 129 -0.34 -18.51 -34.22
N LYS A 130 0.08 -18.37 -35.48
CA LYS A 130 -0.60 -18.92 -36.67
C LYS A 130 -0.89 -20.41 -36.44
N ARG A 131 -2.18 -20.76 -36.40
CA ARG A 131 -2.61 -22.16 -36.54
C ARG A 131 -2.25 -22.65 -37.94
N PRO A 132 -1.50 -23.75 -38.12
CA PRO A 132 -1.33 -24.35 -39.44
C PRO A 132 -2.67 -24.95 -39.88
N ALA A 133 -3.04 -24.68 -41.13
CA ALA A 133 -4.24 -25.22 -41.75
C ALA A 133 -4.13 -26.75 -41.82
N SER A 134 -5.11 -27.47 -41.24
CA SER A 134 -5.20 -28.92 -41.43
C SER A 134 -5.62 -29.20 -42.87
N THR A 135 -4.70 -29.74 -43.67
CA THR A 135 -5.02 -30.39 -44.93
C THR A 135 -5.87 -31.62 -44.61
N ARG A 136 -7.16 -31.59 -44.99
CA ARG A 136 -7.99 -32.80 -45.02
C ARG A 136 -7.47 -33.70 -46.15
N ARG A 137 -7.17 -34.96 -45.81
CA ARG A 137 -7.18 -36.08 -46.75
C ARG A 137 -8.46 -36.86 -46.53
#